data_AF-H6VMU7-F1
#
_entry.id   AF-H6VMU7-F1
#
_cell.length_a   1.000
_cell.length_b   1.000
_cell.length_c   1.000
_cell.angle_alpha   90.00
_cell.angle_beta   90.00
_cell.angle_gamma   90.00
#
_symmetry.space_group_name_H-M   'P 1'
#
loop_
_entity.id
_entity.type
_entity.pdbx_description
1 polymer ?
#
loop_
_entity_poly.entity_id
_entity_poly.type
_entity_poly.pdbx_seq_one_letter_code
_entity_poly.pdbx_strand_id
1 'polypeptide(L)' 'MLTAEDKKLITQLWEKVAGHQEEFGSEALQRMFLAYPQTKTYFPHFDLHPGSEQVRGHGKKVAAALGNAVKSLDNL' A
#
# COMPACT_ATOMS: atom_id res chain seq x y z
N MET A 1 15.39 -4.07 14.12
CA MET A 1 15.72 -4.80 12.87
C MET A 1 14.72 -5.93 12.71
N LEU A 2 14.42 -6.36 11.49
CA LEU A 2 13.57 -7.53 11.26
C LEU A 2 14.37 -8.81 11.55
N THR A 3 13.80 -9.73 12.31
CA THR A 3 14.37 -11.06 12.52
C THR A 3 14.21 -11.93 11.26
N ALA A 4 14.86 -13.10 11.23
CA ALA A 4 14.67 -14.06 10.15
C ALA A 4 13.22 -14.54 10.05
N GLU A 5 12.54 -14.75 11.19
CA GLU A 5 11.13 -15.17 11.21
C GLU A 5 10.22 -14.05 10.71
N ASP A 6 10.46 -12.79 11.10
CA ASP A 6 9.67 -11.66 10.59
C ASP A 6 9.73 -11.56 9.06
N LYS A 7 10.94 -11.67 8.48
CA LYS A 7 11.14 -11.60 7.02
C LYS A 7 10.41 -12.73 6.30
N LYS A 8 10.45 -13.93 6.85
CA LYS A 8 9.74 -15.10 6.33
C LYS A 8 8.23 -14.88 6.35
N LEU A 9 7.67 -14.43 7.47
CA LEU A 9 6.23 -14.16 7.61
C LEU A 9 5.77 -13.03 6.67
N ILE A 10 6.53 -11.95 6.57
CA ILE A 10 6.26 -10.84 5.63
C ILE A 10 6.24 -11.34 4.20
N THR A 11 7.22 -12.15 3.80
CA THR A 11 7.31 -12.69 2.44
C THR A 11 6.11 -13.59 2.13
N GLN A 12 5.78 -14.52 3.02
CA GLN A 12 4.63 -15.43 2.86
C GLN A 12 3.30 -14.69 2.80
N LEU A 13 3.13 -13.65 3.62
CA LEU A 13 1.93 -12.81 3.57
C LEU A 13 1.85 -12.05 2.24
N TRP A 14 2.97 -11.51 1.78
CA TRP A 14 3.01 -10.73 0.54
C TRP A 14 2.65 -11.57 -0.70
N GLU A 15 2.95 -12.87 -0.72
CA GLU A 15 2.50 -13.78 -1.78
C GLU A 15 0.98 -13.82 -1.92
N LYS A 16 0.22 -13.60 -0.84
CA LYS A 16 -1.26 -13.50 -0.89
C LYS A 16 -1.76 -12.14 -1.37
N VAL A 17 -0.95 -11.09 -1.20
CA VAL A 17 -1.21 -9.74 -1.68
C VAL A 17 -0.88 -9.60 -3.17
N ALA A 18 0.07 -10.39 -3.66
CA ALA A 18 0.51 -10.37 -5.05
C ALA A 18 -0.66 -10.66 -6.01
N GLY A 19 -0.87 -9.79 -6.99
CA GLY A 19 -2.02 -9.82 -7.91
C GLY A 19 -3.16 -8.90 -7.51
N HIS A 20 -3.21 -8.47 -6.24
CA HIS A 20 -4.26 -7.61 -5.67
C HIS A 20 -3.74 -6.22 -5.26
N GLN A 21 -2.58 -5.79 -5.75
CA GLN A 21 -1.91 -4.58 -5.29
C GLN A 21 -2.75 -3.31 -5.47
N GLU A 22 -3.50 -3.21 -6.56
CA GLU A 22 -4.37 -2.06 -6.82
C GLU A 22 -5.54 -2.02 -5.83
N GLU A 23 -6.18 -3.16 -5.60
CA GLU A 23 -7.30 -3.31 -4.67
C GLU A 23 -6.87 -2.96 -3.25
N PHE A 24 -5.92 -3.71 -2.68
CA PHE A 24 -5.46 -3.51 -1.31
C PHE A 24 -4.78 -2.16 -1.09
N GLY A 25 -4.00 -1.67 -2.06
CA GLY A 25 -3.39 -0.36 -1.98
C GLY A 25 -4.42 0.77 -1.97
N SER A 26 -5.45 0.67 -2.81
CA SER A 26 -6.53 1.67 -2.86
C SER A 26 -7.40 1.64 -1.59
N GLU A 27 -7.69 0.44 -1.08
CA GLU A 27 -8.49 0.26 0.14
C GLU A 27 -7.76 0.85 1.35
N ALA A 28 -6.46 0.61 1.48
CA ALA A 28 -5.65 1.18 2.56
C ALA A 28 -5.67 2.72 2.54
N LEU A 29 -5.54 3.34 1.36
CA LEU A 29 -5.64 4.79 1.21
C LEU A 29 -7.04 5.32 1.54
N GLN A 30 -8.10 4.64 1.07
CA GLN A 30 -9.49 5.03 1.40
C GLN A 30 -9.75 4.95 2.91
N ARG A 31 -9.32 3.87 3.57
CA ARG A 31 -9.41 3.72 5.03
C ARG A 31 -8.64 4.83 5.74
N MET A 32 -7.44 5.18 5.28
CA MET A 32 -6.65 6.29 5.82
C MET A 32 -7.39 7.62 5.70
N PHE A 33 -7.95 7.94 4.52
CA PHE A 33 -8.68 9.18 4.31
C PHE A 33 -9.96 9.28 5.15
N LEU A 34 -10.63 8.16 5.42
CA LEU A 34 -11.84 8.12 6.24
C LEU A 34 -11.51 8.19 7.74
N ALA A 35 -10.57 7.39 8.22
CA ALA A 35 -10.19 7.34 9.64
C ALA A 35 -9.36 8.55 10.08
N TYR A 36 -8.58 9.13 9.15
CA TYR A 36 -7.66 10.24 9.41
C TYR A 36 -7.81 11.34 8.35
N PRO A 37 -8.90 12.13 8.36
CA PRO A 37 -9.21 13.11 7.32
C PRO A 37 -8.11 14.16 7.07
N GLN A 38 -7.31 14.50 8.07
CA GLN A 38 -6.18 15.42 7.95
C GLN A 38 -5.15 14.96 6.90
N THR A 39 -5.05 13.66 6.62
CA THR A 39 -4.15 13.11 5.59
C THR A 39 -4.56 13.53 4.17
N LYS A 40 -5.82 13.92 3.95
CA LYS A 40 -6.30 14.43 2.65
C LYS A 40 -5.58 15.72 2.22
N THR A 41 -5.00 16.46 3.16
CA THR A 41 -4.26 17.71 2.89
C THR A 41 -3.04 17.50 1.98
N TYR A 42 -2.49 16.28 1.90
CA TYR A 42 -1.40 15.93 0.97
C TYR A 42 -1.88 15.64 -0.46
N PHE A 43 -3.19 15.45 -0.65
CA PHE A 43 -3.79 15.05 -1.93
C PHE A 43 -4.86 16.04 -2.43
N PRO A 44 -4.63 17.37 -2.41
CA PRO A 44 -5.65 18.35 -2.83
C PRO A 44 -5.94 18.29 -4.34
N HIS A 45 -5.08 17.62 -5.10
CA HIS A 45 -5.15 17.46 -6.56
C HIS A 45 -5.72 16.10 -6.99
N PHE A 46 -6.18 15.28 -6.04
CA PHE A 46 -6.83 14.01 -6.33
C PHE A 46 -8.34 14.14 -6.15
N ASP A 47 -9.08 13.47 -7.03
CA ASP A 47 -10.41 12.98 -6.74
C ASP A 47 -10.31 11.88 -5.67
N LEU A 48 -10.89 12.14 -4.49
CA LEU A 48 -10.87 11.24 -3.34
C LEU A 48 -12.20 10.50 -3.14
N HIS A 49 -13.14 10.57 -4.10
CA HIS A 49 -14.37 9.79 -4.01
C HIS A 49 -14.08 8.28 -4.10
N PRO A 50 -14.92 7.44 -3.47
CA PRO A 50 -14.77 5.98 -3.58
C PRO A 50 -14.71 5.52 -5.04
N GLY A 51 -13.70 4.73 -5.37
CA GLY A 51 -13.51 4.19 -6.72
C GLY A 51 -12.76 5.09 -7.70
N SER A 52 -12.27 6.28 -7.29
CA SER A 52 -11.52 7.16 -8.19
C SER A 52 -10.28 6.48 -8.77
N GLU A 53 -10.03 6.71 -10.06
CA GLU A 53 -8.87 6.14 -10.76
C GLU A 53 -7.55 6.64 -10.16
N GLN A 54 -7.53 7.88 -9.64
CA GLN A 54 -6.34 8.47 -9.03
C GLN A 54 -5.95 7.74 -7.73
N VAL A 55 -6.93 7.43 -6.86
CA VAL A 55 -6.67 6.66 -5.63
C VAL A 55 -6.29 5.22 -5.95
N ARG A 56 -6.96 4.58 -6.92
CA ARG A 56 -6.60 3.22 -7.38
C ARG A 56 -5.17 3.17 -7.93
N GLY A 57 -4.86 4.06 -8.86
CA GLY A 57 -3.55 4.13 -9.50
C GLY A 57 -2.43 4.45 -8.51
N HIS A 58 -2.66 5.35 -7.55
CA HIS A 58 -1.67 5.65 -6.52
C HIS A 58 -1.52 4.50 -5.51
N GLY A 59 -2.62 3.89 -5.09
CA GLY A 59 -2.61 2.69 -4.23
C GLY A 59 -1.79 1.55 -4.83
N LYS A 60 -1.97 1.27 -6.13
CA LYS A 60 -1.16 0.29 -6.86
C LYS A 60 0.33 0.62 -6.83
N LYS A 61 0.72 1.89 -7.01
CA LYS A 61 2.13 2.32 -6.95
C LYS A 61 2.72 2.10 -5.55
N VAL A 62 2.00 2.47 -4.50
CA VAL A 62 2.43 2.26 -3.11
C VAL A 62 2.59 0.77 -2.82
N ALA A 63 1.59 -0.05 -3.14
CA ALA A 63 1.67 -1.49 -2.93
C ALA A 63 2.79 -2.15 -3.76
N ALA A 64 3.02 -1.72 -5.01
CA ALA A 64 4.14 -2.21 -5.81
C ALA A 64 5.50 -1.85 -5.17
N ALA A 65 5.65 -0.63 -4.63
CA ALA A 65 6.85 -0.21 -3.92
C ALA A 65 7.10 -1.05 -2.66
N LEU A 66 6.05 -1.33 -1.89
CA LEU A 66 6.13 -2.27 -0.76
C LEU A 66 6.56 -3.67 -1.21
N GLY A 67 6.05 -4.16 -2.35
CA GLY A 67 6.48 -5.45 -2.91
C GLY A 67 7.94 -5.48 -3.33
N ASN A 68 8.50 -4.36 -3.81
CA ASN A 68 9.92 -4.25 -4.09
C ASN A 68 10.76 -4.23 -2.80
N ALA A 69 10.27 -3.56 -1.75
CA ALA A 69 10.88 -3.57 -0.42
C ALA A 69 10.89 -4.99 0.20
N VAL A 70 9.80 -5.75 0.05
CA VAL A 70 9.71 -7.16 0.49
C VAL A 70 10.79 -8.03 -0.18
N LYS A 71 11.11 -7.78 -1.45
CA LYS A 71 12.19 -8.48 -2.17
C LYS A 71 13.60 -8.06 -1.72
N SER A 72 13.72 -6.97 -0.96
CA SER A 72 14.99 -6.31 -0.62
C SER A 72 15.10 -6.00 0.88
N LEU A 73 14.48 -6.79 1.76
CA LEU A 73 14.36 -6.50 3.20
C LEU A 73 15.69 -6.34 3.94
N ASP A 74 16.78 -6.91 3.41
CA ASP A 74 18.14 -6.77 3.95
C ASP A 74 18.84 -5.48 3.52
N ASN A 75 18.27 -4.73 2.57
CA ASN A 75 18.87 -3.56 1.95
C ASN A 75 17.77 -2.54 1.56
N LEU A 76 17.04 -2.05 2.55
CA LEU A 76 15.98 -1.06 2.41
C LEU A 76 16.50 0.37 2.36
#